data_AF-A0A494WLW8-F1
#
_entry.id   AF-A0A494WLW8-F1
#
_cell.length_a   1.000
_cell.length_b   1.000
_cell.length_c   1.000
_cell.angle_alpha   90.00
_cell.angle_beta   90.00
_cell.angle_gamma   90.00
#
_symmetry.space_group_name_H-M   'P 1'
#
loop_
_entity.id
_entity.type
_entity.pdbx_description
1 polymer ?
#
loop_
_entity_poly.entity_id
_entity_poly.type
_entity_poly.pdbx_seq_one_letter_code
_entity_poly.pdbx_strand_id
1 'polypeptide(L)' 'MAYNEKQKEYTMNYLDKLKEIRFRVKPEEFERYEKAAKKAGYPSMRQFYLDAINEKIERISN' A
#
# COMPACT_ATOMS: atom_id res chain seq x y z
N MET A 1 -12.21 18.80 -26.42
CA MET A 1 -11.95 17.35 -26.19
C MET A 1 -12.60 16.95 -24.88
N ALA A 2 -13.83 16.43 -24.94
CA ALA A 2 -14.62 15.99 -23.77
C ALA A 2 -14.27 14.55 -23.36
N TYR A 3 -12.99 14.32 -23.05
CA TYR A 3 -12.48 12.99 -22.66
C TYR A 3 -12.32 12.80 -21.15
N ASN A 4 -12.63 13.82 -20.34
CA ASN A 4 -12.20 13.85 -18.94
C ASN A 4 -13.26 13.39 -17.93
N GLU A 5 -14.55 13.55 -18.23
CA GLU A 5 -15.61 13.34 -17.22
C GLU A 5 -15.88 11.85 -16.96
N LYS A 6 -16.07 11.04 -18.01
CA LYS A 6 -16.31 9.59 -17.85
C LYS A 6 -15.10 8.84 -17.26
N GLN A 7 -13.88 9.25 -17.61
CA GLN A 7 -12.66 8.66 -17.05
C GLN A 7 -12.48 9.01 -15.57
N LYS A 8 -12.79 10.25 -15.19
CA LYS A 8 -12.83 10.69 -13.78
C LYS A 8 -13.86 9.90 -12.98
N GLU A 9 -15.09 9.79 -13.48
CA GLU A 9 -16.16 9.06 -12.81
C GLU A 9 -15.80 7.58 -12.58
N TYR A 10 -15.25 6.90 -13.59
CA TYR A 10 -14.80 5.52 -13.45
C TYR A 10 -13.70 5.36 -12.39
N THR A 11 -12.75 6.30 -12.38
CA THR A 11 -11.66 6.32 -11.38
C THR A 11 -12.20 6.53 -9.97
N MET A 12 -13.14 7.45 -9.78
CA MET A 12 -13.77 7.71 -8.49
C MET A 12 -14.59 6.49 -8.01
N ASN A 13 -15.40 5.88 -8.88
CA ASN A 13 -16.16 4.68 -8.56
C ASN A 13 -15.28 3.48 -8.16
N TYR A 14 -14.06 3.40 -8.71
CA TYR A 14 -13.09 2.38 -8.32
C TYR A 14 -12.46 2.69 -6.95
N LEU A 15 -12.07 3.95 -6.73
CA LEU A 15 -11.47 4.40 -5.47
C LEU A 15 -12.46 4.34 -4.29
N ASP A 16 -13.74 4.58 -4.51
CA ASP A 16 -14.79 4.52 -3.48
C ASP A 16 -14.91 3.12 -2.85
N LYS A 17 -14.53 2.07 -3.58
CA LYS A 17 -14.53 0.68 -3.09
C LYS A 17 -13.30 0.36 -2.24
N LEU A 18 -12.32 1.26 -2.19
CA LEU A 18 -11.04 1.04 -1.51
C LEU A 18 -10.94 1.94 -0.27
N LYS A 19 -10.33 1.40 0.79
CA LYS A 19 -9.92 2.19 1.96
C LYS A 19 -8.44 2.43 1.90
N GLU A 20 -8.04 3.66 2.17
CA GLU A 20 -6.65 4.07 2.20
C GLU A 20 -6.07 3.94 3.61
N ILE A 21 -4.89 3.32 3.72
CA ILE A 21 -4.13 3.26 4.98
C ILE A 21 -2.99 4.28 4.87
N ARG A 22 -3.08 5.38 5.61
CA ARG A 22 -2.03 6.41 5.70
C ARG A 22 -1.43 6.44 7.09
N PHE A 23 -0.12 6.26 7.18
CA PHE A 23 0.63 6.44 8.41
C PHE A 23 1.87 7.27 8.15
N ARG A 24 2.20 8.16 9.10
CA ARG A 24 3.43 8.93 9.08
C ARG A 24 4.49 8.17 9.85
N VAL A 25 5.69 8.09 9.29
CA VAL A 25 6.86 7.48 9.90
C VAL A 25 8.01 8.46 9.86
N LYS A 26 8.98 8.30 10.76
CA LYS A 26 10.20 9.08 10.68
C LYS A 26 11.03 8.67 9.45
N PRO A 27 11.89 9.56 8.92
CA PRO A 27 12.74 9.23 7.79
C PRO A 27 13.60 7.97 8.01
N GLU A 28 14.14 7.80 9.22
CA GLU A 28 15.02 6.67 9.54
C GLU A 28 14.26 5.33 9.56
N GLU A 29 12.99 5.35 9.98
CA GLU A 29 12.11 4.19 9.93
C GLU A 29 11.78 3.82 8.48
N PHE A 30 11.46 4.82 7.65
CA PHE A 30 11.18 4.59 6.24
C PHE A 30 12.37 3.96 5.51
N GLU A 31 13.58 4.49 5.71
CA GLU A 31 14.80 3.91 5.12
C GLU A 31 15.03 2.47 5.57
N ARG A 32 14.78 2.18 6.85
CA ARG A 32 14.91 0.82 7.39
C ARG A 32 13.94 -0.14 6.69
N TYR A 33 12.68 0.28 6.51
CA TYR A 33 11.68 -0.53 5.81
C TYR A 33 12.04 -0.72 4.34
N GLU A 34 12.51 0.33 3.67
CA GLU A 34 12.90 0.26 2.26
C GLU A 34 14.09 -0.68 2.02
N LYS A 35 15.11 -0.63 2.88
CA LYS A 35 16.25 -1.57 2.82
C LYS A 35 15.82 -3.01 3.03
N ALA A 36 14.90 -3.26 3.98
CA ALA A 36 14.37 -4.59 4.24
C ALA A 36 13.56 -5.12 3.04
N ALA A 37 12.68 -4.30 2.47
CA ALA A 37 11.88 -4.65 1.30
C ALA A 37 12.75 -4.96 0.08
N LYS A 38 13.77 -4.13 -0.20
CA LYS A 38 14.74 -4.34 -1.27
C LYS A 38 15.51 -5.65 -1.08
N LYS A 39 15.99 -5.92 0.14
CA LYS A 39 16.72 -7.16 0.46
C LYS A 39 15.84 -8.40 0.28
N ALA A 40 14.55 -8.30 0.59
CA ALA A 40 13.58 -9.37 0.40
C ALA A 40 13.04 -9.47 -1.04
N GLY A 41 13.49 -8.63 -1.97
CA GLY A 41 13.12 -8.71 -3.39
C GLY A 41 11.74 -8.17 -3.72
N TYR A 42 11.15 -7.33 -2.86
CA TYR A 42 9.82 -6.80 -3.08
C TYR A 42 9.78 -5.78 -4.25
N PRO A 43 8.79 -5.88 -5.15
CA PRO A 43 8.65 -4.93 -6.26
C PRO A 43 8.04 -3.58 -5.82
N SER A 44 7.40 -3.53 -4.65
CA SER A 44 6.84 -2.29 -4.08
C SER A 44 6.76 -2.34 -2.56
N MET A 45 6.87 -1.16 -1.92
CA MET A 45 6.66 -1.03 -0.47
C MET A 45 5.25 -1.40 -0.04
N ARG A 46 4.25 -1.16 -0.90
CA ARG A 46 2.86 -1.53 -0.61
C ARG A 46 2.72 -3.03 -0.36
N GLN A 47 3.30 -3.86 -1.23
CA GLN A 47 3.22 -5.31 -1.06
C GLN A 47 3.95 -5.75 0.21
N PHE A 48 5.13 -5.18 0.48
CA PHE A 48 5.87 -5.46 1.71
C PHE A 48 5.06 -5.14 2.98
N TYR A 49 4.36 -4.00 3.01
CA TYR A 49 3.52 -3.65 4.16
C TYR A 49 2.29 -4.56 4.31
N LEU A 50 1.63 -4.92 3.21
CA LEU A 50 0.48 -5.82 3.27
C LEU A 50 0.87 -7.21 3.76
N ASP A 51 1.98 -7.75 3.26
CA ASP A 51 2.48 -9.05 3.71
C ASP A 51 2.87 -9.03 5.19
N ALA A 52 3.55 -7.97 5.65
CA ALA A 52 3.91 -7.82 7.06
C ALA A 52 2.67 -7.74 7.98
N ILE A 53 1.60 -7.06 7.54
CA ILE A 53 0.33 -7.00 8.27
C ILE A 53 -0.33 -8.39 8.30
N ASN A 54 -0.41 -9.07 7.16
CA ASN A 54 -1.01 -10.41 7.06
C ASN A 54 -0.25 -11.44 7.89
N GLU A 55 1.09 -11.45 7.84
CA GLU A 55 1.94 -12.31 8.68
C GLU A 55 1.64 -12.10 10.17
N LYS A 56 1.40 -10.85 10.59
CA LYS A 56 1.04 -10.55 11.97
C LYS A 56 -0.36 -11.05 12.32
N ILE A 57 -1.33 -10.92 11.42
CA ILE A 57 -2.69 -11.45 11.59
C ILE A 57 -2.66 -12.97 11.71
N GLU A 58 -2.00 -13.66 10.79
CA GLU A 58 -1.88 -15.12 10.78
C GLU A 58 -1.22 -15.65 12.06
N ARG A 59 -0.22 -14.94 12.59
CA ARG A 59 0.40 -15.29 13.89
C ARG A 59 -0.50 -15.09 15.11
N ILE A 60 -1.50 -14.22 15.03
CA ILE A 60 -2.46 -13.98 16.12
C ILE A 60 -3.64 -14.96 16.04
N SER A 61 -4.05 -15.31 14.82
CA SER A 61 -5.18 -16.21 14.56
C SER A 61 -4.85 -17.70 14.74
N ASN A 62 -3.57 -18.05 14.85
CA ASN A 62 -3.07 -19.38 15.21
C ASN A 62 -2.63 -19.41 16.68
#